data_AF-A0A1V4IDK7-F1
#
_entry.id   AF-A0A1V4IDK7-F1
#
_cell.length_a   1.000
_cell.length_b   1.000
_cell.length_c   1.000
_cell.angle_alpha   90.00
_cell.angle_beta   90.00
_cell.angle_gamma   90.00
#
_symmetry.space_group_name_H-M   'P 1'
#
loop_
_entity.id
_entity.type
_entity.pdbx_description
1 polymer ?
#
loop_
_entity_poly.entity_id
_entity_poly.type
_entity_poly.pdbx_seq_one_letter_code
_entity_poly.pdbx_strand_id
1 'polypeptide(L)' 'MNNDVNMILEKIKVTPKVRCGKQSIVVLSSNDTKLNTERFSEAIEYIWEHNIVKILKVERRNIYIAKIYVDVSA' A
#
# COMPACT_ATOMS: atom_id res chain seq x y z
N MET A 1 -3.72 14.85 4.14
CA MET A 1 -3.20 13.49 4.47
C MET A 1 -4.27 12.47 4.83
N ASN A 2 -5.25 12.75 5.73
CA ASN A 2 -6.23 11.72 6.14
C ASN A 2 -7.03 11.09 4.98
N ASN A 3 -7.36 11.87 3.94
CA ASN A 3 -8.09 11.35 2.77
C ASN A 3 -7.26 10.35 1.92
N ASP A 4 -5.95 10.55 1.83
CA ASP A 4 -5.08 9.74 0.97
C ASP A 4 -4.80 8.37 1.60
N VAL A 5 -4.52 8.38 2.92
CA VAL A 5 -4.40 7.16 3.72
C VAL A 5 -5.67 6.33 3.63
N ASN A 6 -6.84 6.93 3.87
CA ASN A 6 -8.11 6.23 3.77
C ASN A 6 -8.36 5.66 2.36
N MET A 7 -8.04 6.42 1.31
CA MET A 7 -8.18 5.93 -0.05
C MET A 7 -7.29 4.71 -0.32
N ILE A 8 -6.05 4.69 0.20
CA ILE A 8 -5.17 3.53 0.10
C ILE A 8 -5.72 2.33 0.87
N LEU A 9 -6.20 2.54 2.10
CA LEU A 9 -6.76 1.47 2.93
C LEU A 9 -8.02 0.85 2.29
N GLU A 10 -8.92 1.68 1.76
CA GLU A 10 -10.09 1.20 1.01
C GLU A 10 -9.68 0.46 -0.26
N LYS A 11 -8.64 0.95 -0.95
CA LYS A 11 -8.12 0.28 -2.13
C LYS A 11 -7.54 -1.09 -1.81
N ILE A 12 -6.83 -1.25 -0.69
CA ILE A 12 -6.29 -2.54 -0.24
C ILE A 12 -7.43 -3.56 -0.04
N LYS A 13 -8.58 -3.14 0.51
CA LYS A 13 -9.72 -4.04 0.75
C LYS A 13 -10.34 -4.60 -0.53
N VAL A 14 -10.37 -3.79 -1.60
CA VAL A 14 -11.00 -4.17 -2.88
C VAL A 14 -10.03 -4.75 -3.91
N THR A 15 -8.71 -4.62 -3.66
CA THR A 15 -7.69 -5.12 -4.60
C THR A 15 -7.60 -6.65 -4.52
N PRO A 16 -7.54 -7.36 -5.66
CA PRO A 16 -7.39 -8.81 -5.67
C PRO A 16 -6.20 -9.29 -4.83
N LYS A 17 -6.45 -10.34 -4.05
CA LYS A 17 -5.44 -10.93 -3.16
C LYS A 17 -4.68 -12.02 -3.90
N VAL A 18 -3.35 -12.03 -3.74
CA VAL A 18 -2.47 -13.10 -4.18
C VAL A 18 -2.17 -14.00 -2.99
N ARG A 19 -2.37 -15.31 -3.13
CA ARG A 19 -1.95 -16.27 -2.09
C ARG A 19 -0.48 -16.61 -2.24
N CYS A 20 0.27 -16.51 -1.15
CA CYS A 20 1.67 -16.93 -1.07
C CYS A 20 1.84 -17.82 0.18
N GLY A 21 1.80 -19.13 -0.01
CA GLY A 21 1.77 -20.08 1.11
C GLY A 21 0.56 -19.85 2.02
N LYS A 22 0.81 -19.58 3.30
CA LYS A 22 -0.24 -19.23 4.29
C LYS A 22 -0.64 -17.74 4.25
N GLN A 23 0.09 -16.92 3.52
CA GLN A 23 -0.16 -15.47 3.47
C GLN A 23 -1.12 -15.10 2.34
N SER A 24 -1.97 -14.11 2.61
CA SER A 24 -2.75 -13.41 1.59
C SER A 24 -2.16 -12.02 1.41
N ILE A 25 -1.63 -11.73 0.22
CA ILE A 25 -0.88 -10.50 -0.07
C ILE A 25 -1.67 -9.65 -1.07
N VAL A 26 -1.79 -8.36 -0.79
CA VAL A 26 -2.24 -7.36 -1.75
C VAL A 26 -1.04 -6.60 -2.29
N VAL A 27 -0.99 -6.46 -3.61
CA VAL A 27 0.02 -5.64 -4.29
C VAL A 27 -0.67 -4.38 -4.78
N LEU A 28 -0.16 -3.21 -4.38
CA LEU A 28 -0.73 -1.92 -4.78
C LEU A 28 0.37 -0.99 -5.28
N SER A 29 0.17 -0.39 -6.44
CA SER A 29 1.05 0.65 -6.97
C SER A 29 0.39 2.02 -6.96
N SER A 30 1.18 3.08 -7.12
CA SER A 30 0.66 4.43 -7.28
C SER A 30 -0.33 4.52 -8.44
N ASN A 31 -0.11 3.74 -9.51
CA ASN A 31 -0.96 3.70 -10.70
C ASN A 31 -2.33 3.04 -10.44
N ASP A 32 -2.44 2.21 -9.41
CA ASP A 32 -3.70 1.57 -9.02
C ASP A 32 -4.60 2.50 -8.19
N THR A 33 -4.06 3.67 -7.82
CA THR A 33 -4.72 4.72 -7.05
C THR A 33 -4.93 5.97 -7.89
N LYS A 34 -5.82 6.87 -7.45
CA LYS A 34 -5.97 8.20 -8.05
C LYS A 34 -4.91 9.20 -7.53
N LEU A 35 -3.90 8.74 -6.79
CA LEU A 35 -2.82 9.58 -6.26
C LEU A 35 -1.67 9.67 -7.26
N ASN A 36 -1.01 10.83 -7.28
CA ASN A 36 0.32 10.91 -7.87
C ASN A 36 1.34 10.14 -7.00
N THR A 37 2.52 9.85 -7.55
CA THR A 37 3.53 9.04 -6.86
C THR A 37 4.01 9.66 -5.54
N GLU A 38 4.08 10.98 -5.46
CA GLU A 38 4.46 11.70 -4.24
C GLU A 38 3.44 11.52 -3.10
N ARG A 39 2.17 11.83 -3.35
CA ARG A 39 1.09 11.66 -2.36
C ARG A 39 0.87 10.21 -1.99
N PHE A 40 1.05 9.29 -2.95
CA PHE A 40 1.05 7.87 -2.65
C PHE A 40 2.20 7.54 -1.68
N SER A 41 3.43 8.00 -1.96
CA SER A 41 4.59 7.77 -1.11
C SER A 41 4.38 8.29 0.31
N GLU A 42 3.97 9.54 0.47
CA GLU A 42 3.71 10.16 1.78
C GLU A 42 2.66 9.38 2.59
N ALA A 43 1.57 8.95 1.94
CA ALA A 43 0.53 8.18 2.60
C ALA A 43 1.01 6.78 3.01
N ILE A 44 1.87 6.14 2.20
CA ILE A 44 2.49 4.87 2.57
C ILE A 44 3.46 5.01 3.73
N GLU A 45 4.28 6.07 3.74
CA GLU A 45 5.19 6.35 4.86
C GLU A 45 4.41 6.52 6.16
N TYR A 46 3.34 7.30 6.13
CA TYR A 46 2.45 7.45 7.29
C TYR A 46 1.88 6.10 7.76
N ILE A 47 1.36 5.28 6.84
CA ILE A 47 0.82 3.96 7.14
C ILE A 47 1.86 3.05 7.79
N TRP A 48 3.10 3.12 7.30
CA TRP A 48 4.22 2.31 7.81
C TRP A 48 4.62 2.77 9.21
N GLU A 49 4.88 4.07 9.41
CA GLU A 49 5.29 4.64 10.70
C GLU A 49 4.28 4.35 11.81
N HIS A 50 2.99 4.34 11.47
CA HIS A 50 1.90 4.09 12.42
C HIS A 50 1.48 2.62 12.50
N ASN A 51 2.15 1.71 11.78
CA ASN A 51 1.84 0.27 11.74
C ASN A 51 0.35 -0.03 11.46
N ILE A 52 -0.32 0.77 10.61
CA ILE A 52 -1.77 0.65 10.35
C ILE A 52 -2.07 -0.67 9.62
N VAL A 53 -1.21 -1.04 8.68
CA VAL A 53 -1.21 -2.35 8.02
C VAL A 53 0.21 -2.88 7.91
N LYS A 54 0.34 -4.21 7.84
CA LYS A 54 1.63 -4.86 7.72
C LYS A 54 2.15 -4.80 6.29
N ILE A 55 3.05 -3.85 6.04
CA ILE A 55 3.77 -3.73 4.77
C ILE A 55 4.96 -4.70 4.78
N LEU A 56 4.98 -5.63 3.83
CA LEU A 56 6.03 -6.65 3.68
C LEU A 56 7.21 -6.15 2.85
N LYS A 57 6.92 -5.36 1.81
CA LYS A 57 7.90 -4.86 0.85
C LYS A 57 7.41 -3.55 0.25
N VAL A 58 8.35 -2.66 -0.04
CA VAL A 58 8.13 -1.47 -0.88
C VAL A 58 9.04 -1.50 -2.10
N GLU A 59 8.56 -0.99 -3.23
CA GLU A 59 9.37 -0.69 -4.40
C GLU A 59 9.34 0.81 -4.64
N ARG A 60 10.53 1.39 -4.80
CA ARG A 60 10.71 2.82 -5.00
C ARG A 60 11.02 3.13 -6.46
N ARG A 61 10.55 4.28 -6.92
CA ARG A 61 11.01 4.93 -8.15
C ARG A 61 11.66 6.25 -7.72
N ASN A 62 12.98 6.33 -7.87
CA ASN A 62 13.80 7.37 -7.26
C ASN A 62 13.57 7.42 -5.74
N ILE A 63 13.19 8.57 -5.20
CA ILE A 63 12.95 8.78 -3.76
C ILE A 63 11.56 8.30 -3.31
N TYR A 64 10.61 8.15 -4.23
CA TYR A 64 9.22 7.89 -3.88
C TYR A 64 8.89 6.40 -3.87
N ILE A 65 8.08 5.98 -2.90
CA ILE A 65 7.44 4.67 -2.91
C ILE A 65 6.42 4.64 -4.05
N ALA A 66 6.56 3.67 -4.96
CA ALA A 66 5.70 3.52 -6.13
C ALA A 66 4.86 2.24 -6.08
N LYS A 67 5.24 1.26 -5.25
CA LYS A 67 4.49 0.01 -5.05
C LYS A 67 4.72 -0.54 -3.65
N ILE A 68 3.70 -1.19 -3.10
CA ILE A 68 3.73 -1.86 -1.81
C ILE A 68 3.18 -3.30 -1.93
N TYR A 69 3.60 -4.12 -0.99
CA TYR A 69 3.09 -5.47 -0.76
C TYR A 69 2.58 -5.52 0.68
N VAL A 70 1.30 -5.79 0.86
CA VAL A 70 0.62 -5.73 2.17
C VAL A 70 0.12 -7.12 2.53
N ASP A 71 0.43 -7.56 3.74
CA ASP A 71 -0.12 -8.77 4.34
C ASP A 71 -1.55 -8.49 4.83
N VAL A 72 -2.51 -9.21 4.25
CA VAL A 72 -3.94 -9.16 4.61
C VAL A 72 -4.44 -10.54 5.03
N SER A 73 -3.54 -11.37 5.53
CA SER A 73 -3.88 -12.64 6.18
C SER A 73 -4.75 -12.36 7.41
N ALA A 74 -5.86 -13.09 7.52
CA ALA A 74 -6.76 -13.01 8.68
C ALA A 74 -6.10 -13.63 9.92
#